data_AF-A0A0G4K8S6-F1
#
_entry.id   AF-A0A0G4K8S6-F1
#
_cell.length_a   1.000
_cell.length_b   1.000
_cell.length_c   1.000
_cell.angle_alpha   90.00
_cell.angle_beta   90.00
_cell.angle_gamma   90.00
#
_symmetry.space_group_name_H-M   'P 1'
#
loop_
_entity.id
_entity.type
_entity.pdbx_description
1 polymer ?
#
loop_
_entity_poly.entity_id
_entity_poly.type
_entity_poly.pdbx_seq_one_letter_code
_entity_poly.pdbx_strand_id
1 'polypeptide(L)' 'MNNKERIIKTIKIIAYLFSYMMVTVVAFNYGYMYYAVKFDGASAPPSVSFIFAVPFIIAILVCVILIKVINKKMKD' A
#
# COMPACT_ATOMS: atom_id res chain seq x y z
N MET A 1 -1.11 -11.11 -26.19
CA MET A 1 -1.59 -10.94 -24.80
C MET A 1 -3.01 -10.42 -24.86
N ASN A 2 -3.97 -11.18 -24.32
CA ASN A 2 -5.39 -10.83 -24.36
C ASN A 2 -5.62 -9.50 -23.59
N ASN A 3 -6.63 -8.70 -23.97
CA ASN A 3 -6.97 -7.45 -23.27
C ASN A 3 -7.19 -7.69 -21.76
N LYS A 4 -7.76 -8.83 -21.37
CA LYS A 4 -7.93 -9.23 -19.97
C LYS A 4 -6.58 -9.44 -19.24
N GLU A 5 -5.62 -10.12 -19.89
CA GLU A 5 -4.27 -10.33 -19.34
C GLU A 5 -3.51 -9.01 -19.18
N ARG A 6 -3.68 -8.08 -20.14
CA ARG A 6 -3.12 -6.71 -20.04
C ARG A 6 -3.66 -5.99 -18.80
N ILE A 7 -4.98 -6.04 -18.57
CA ILE A 7 -5.62 -5.41 -17.40
C ILE A 7 -5.07 -6.01 -16.11
N ILE A 8 -5.02 -7.34 -15.99
CA ILE A 8 -4.48 -8.01 -14.79
C ILE A 8 -3.03 -7.60 -14.54
N LYS A 9 -2.20 -7.54 -15.60
CA LYS A 9 -0.80 -7.11 -15.48
C LYS A 9 -0.69 -5.68 -14.96
N THR A 10 -1.50 -4.76 -15.48
CA THR A 10 -1.54 -3.37 -15.00
C THR A 10 -1.96 -3.30 -13.53
N ILE A 11 -2.99 -4.02 -13.11
CA ILE A 11 -3.44 -4.04 -11.70
C ILE A 11 -2.33 -4.57 -10.78
N LYS A 12 -1.58 -5.60 -11.20
CA LYS A 12 -0.43 -6.11 -10.44
C LYS A 12 0.67 -5.06 -10.28
N ILE A 13 0.99 -4.32 -11.34
CA ILE A 13 1.99 -3.24 -11.30
C ILE A 13 1.54 -2.14 -10.33
N ILE A 14 0.26 -1.74 -10.39
CA ILE A 14 -0.32 -0.74 -9.48
C ILE A 14 -0.23 -1.21 -8.02
N ALA A 15 -0.60 -2.47 -7.73
CA ALA A 15 -0.50 -3.02 -6.37
C ALA A 15 0.94 -3.02 -5.85
N TYR A 16 1.90 -3.34 -6.70
CA TYR A 16 3.32 -3.30 -6.36
C TYR A 16 3.81 -1.88 -6.09
N LEU A 17 3.36 -0.90 -6.88
CA LEU A 17 3.65 0.51 -6.66
C LEU A 17 3.09 0.99 -5.30
N PHE A 18 1.85 0.61 -4.97
CA PHE A 18 1.28 0.93 -3.65
C PHE A 18 2.08 0.34 -2.50
N SER A 19 2.63 -0.87 -2.66
CA SER A 19 3.50 -1.47 -1.64
C SER A 19 4.77 -0.64 -1.42
N TYR A 20 5.40 -0.14 -2.49
CA TYR A 20 6.57 0.75 -2.35
C TYR A 20 6.20 2.08 -1.73
N MET A 21 5.12 2.71 -2.19
CA MET A 21 4.65 3.98 -1.64
C MET A 21 4.33 3.86 -0.15
N MET A 22 3.71 2.75 0.26
CA MET A 22 3.43 2.45 1.67
C MET A 22 4.71 2.50 2.51
N VAL A 23 5.74 1.75 2.10
CA VAL A 23 7.01 1.69 2.83
C VAL A 23 7.67 3.06 2.89
N THR A 24 7.72 3.79 1.77
CA THR A 24 8.30 5.14 1.71
C THR A 24 7.59 6.10 2.66
N VAL A 25 6.26 6.15 2.62
CA VAL A 25 5.46 7.06 3.46
C VAL A 25 5.62 6.72 4.94
N VAL A 26 5.52 5.44 5.30
CA VAL A 26 5.66 5.00 6.69
C VAL A 26 7.07 5.27 7.21
N ALA A 27 8.12 4.92 6.45
CA ALA A 27 9.50 5.13 6.88
C ALA A 27 9.85 6.60 7.06
N PHE A 28 9.41 7.46 6.14
CA PHE A 28 9.61 8.91 6.26
C PHE A 28 8.94 9.48 7.51
N ASN A 29 7.66 9.15 7.73
CA ASN A 29 6.92 9.62 8.90
C ASN A 29 7.48 9.03 10.20
N TYR A 30 7.91 7.77 10.20
CA TYR A 30 8.55 7.15 11.36
C TYR A 30 9.84 7.88 11.73
N GLY A 31 10.71 8.16 10.76
CA GLY A 31 11.95 8.90 10.97
C GLY A 31 11.70 10.30 11.50
N TYR A 32 10.72 11.00 10.93
CA TYR A 32 10.29 12.31 11.42
C TYR A 32 9.80 12.25 12.88
N MET A 33 8.91 11.31 13.21
CA MET A 33 8.41 11.17 14.58
C MET A 33 9.52 10.75 15.56
N TYR A 34 10.46 9.92 15.13
CA TYR A 34 11.62 9.54 15.96
C TYR A 34 12.48 10.76 16.31
N TYR A 35 12.73 11.63 15.33
CA TYR A 35 13.39 12.91 15.57
C TYR A 35 12.57 13.79 16.53
N ALA A 36 11.26 13.95 16.28
CA ALA A 36 10.40 14.82 17.07
C ALA A 36 10.29 14.39 18.53
N VAL A 37 10.25 13.08 18.82
CA VAL A 37 10.28 12.56 20.20
C VAL A 37 11.63 12.85 20.86
N LYS A 38 12.73 12.75 20.12
CA LYS A 38 14.07 12.91 20.66
C LYS A 38 14.46 14.38 20.90
N PHE A 39 13.98 15.30 20.06
CA PHE A 39 14.48 16.68 20.02
C PHE A 39 13.38 17.75 20.14
N ASP A 40 12.17 17.53 19.63
CA ASP A 40 11.08 18.53 19.64
C ASP A 40 10.11 18.36 20.83
N GLY A 41 10.33 17.35 21.70
CA GLY A 41 9.46 17.09 22.84
C GLY A 41 8.10 16.50 22.48
N ALA A 42 7.96 15.88 21.30
CA ALA A 42 6.74 15.19 20.92
C ALA A 42 6.44 14.02 21.87
N SER A 43 5.18 13.89 22.30
CA SER A 43 4.77 12.83 23.24
C SER A 43 4.31 11.54 22.55
N ALA A 44 3.96 11.60 21.27
CA ALA A 44 3.45 10.45 20.52
C ALA A 44 4.60 9.53 20.07
N PRO A 45 4.49 8.19 20.24
CA PRO A 45 5.55 7.28 19.84
C PRO A 45 5.67 7.18 18.30
N PRO A 46 6.87 6.93 17.75
CA PRO A 46 7.07 6.85 16.29
C PRO A 46 6.26 5.75 15.61
N SER A 47 5.82 4.73 16.35
CA SER A 47 4.96 3.65 15.87
C SER A 47 3.58 4.12 15.39
N VAL A 48 3.12 5.31 15.80
CA VAL A 48 1.86 5.89 15.28
C VAL A 48 1.91 6.08 13.76
N SER A 49 3.10 6.26 13.18
CA SER A 49 3.29 6.37 11.73
C SER A 49 2.82 5.12 10.93
N PHE A 50 2.66 3.95 11.57
CA PHE A 50 2.10 2.77 10.91
C PHE A 50 0.63 2.93 10.50
N ILE A 51 -0.10 3.89 11.06
CA ILE A 51 -1.47 4.19 10.63
C ILE A 51 -1.53 4.58 9.14
N PHE A 52 -0.46 5.19 8.62
CA PHE A 52 -0.35 5.56 7.21
C PHE A 52 -0.27 4.32 6.29
N ALA A 53 0.00 3.12 6.80
CA ALA A 53 -0.04 1.90 6.02
C ALA A 53 -1.47 1.45 5.65
N VAL A 54 -2.45 1.77 6.51
CA VAL A 54 -3.85 1.32 6.38
C VAL A 54 -4.45 1.63 4.98
N PRO A 55 -4.41 2.86 4.45
CA PRO A 55 -4.97 3.15 3.13
C PRO A 55 -4.32 2.33 2.00
N PHE A 56 -3.00 2.07 2.07
CA PHE A 56 -2.31 1.27 1.06
C PHE A 56 -2.68 -0.21 1.16
N ILE A 57 -2.81 -0.76 2.36
CA ILE A 57 -3.26 -2.14 2.57
C ILE A 57 -4.65 -2.34 1.98
N ILE A 58 -5.58 -1.40 2.23
CA ILE A 58 -6.93 -1.43 1.67
C ILE A 58 -6.87 -1.41 0.14
N ALA A 59 -6.07 -0.52 -0.46
CA ALA A 59 -5.93 -0.43 -1.90
C ALA A 59 -5.36 -1.72 -2.52
N ILE A 60 -4.34 -2.32 -1.90
CA ILE A 60 -3.76 -3.60 -2.35
C ILE A 60 -4.81 -4.73 -2.27
N LEU A 61 -5.61 -4.80 -1.21
CA LEU A 61 -6.69 -5.77 -1.08
C LEU A 61 -7.73 -5.61 -2.19
N VAL A 62 -8.11 -4.38 -2.52
CA VAL A 62 -9.02 -4.10 -3.64
C VAL A 62 -8.42 -4.60 -4.96
N CYS A 63 -7.14 -4.35 -5.23
CA CYS A 63 -6.45 -4.87 -6.41
C CYS A 63 -6.51 -6.42 -6.47
N VAL A 64 -6.28 -7.10 -5.35
CA VAL A 64 -6.35 -8.57 -5.27
C VAL A 64 -7.77 -9.08 -5.54
N ILE A 65 -8.79 -8.43 -4.95
CA ILE A 65 -10.20 -8.79 -5.16
C ILE A 65 -10.57 -8.61 -6.63
N LEU A 66 -10.19 -7.51 -7.27
CA LEU A 66 -10.44 -7.26 -8.69
C LEU A 66 -9.83 -8.34 -9.58
N ILE A 67 -8.57 -8.74 -9.33
CA ILE A 67 -7.93 -9.83 -10.06
C ILE A 67 -8.70 -11.15 -9.89
N LYS A 68 -9.14 -11.48 -8.67
CA LYS A 68 -9.93 -12.69 -8.40
C LYS A 68 -11.26 -12.68 -9.16
N VAL A 69 -11.96 -11.54 -9.16
CA VAL A 69 -13.25 -11.40 -9.87
C VAL A 69 -13.07 -11.55 -11.38
N ILE A 70 -12.05 -10.93 -11.97
CA ILE A 70 -11.75 -11.04 -13.41
C ILE A 70 -11.43 -12.49 -13.78
N ASN A 71 -10.60 -13.17 -12.98
CA ASN A 71 -10.24 -14.57 -13.22
C ASN A 71 -11.43 -15.52 -13.05
N LYS A 72 -12.34 -15.26 -12.11
CA LYS A 72 -13.55 -16.08 -11.94
C LYS A 72 -14.44 -16.01 -13.19
N LYS A 73 -14.64 -14.80 -13.74
CA LYS A 73 -15.34 -14.57 -15.01
C LYS A 73 -14.64 -15.17 -16.25
N MET A 74 -13.46 -15.79 -16.12
CA MET A 74 -12.80 -16.52 -17.21
C MET A 74 -13.10 -18.02 -17.18
N LYS A 75 -13.59 -18.54 -16.05
CA LYS A 75 -13.83 -19.97 -15.84
C LYS A 75 -15.30 -20.36 -16.08
N ASP A 76 -16.18 -19.38 -16.00
CA ASP A 76 -17.58 -19.42 -16.45
C ASP A 76 -17.65 -19.11 -17.95
#